data_AF-L8JES9-F1
#
_entry.id   AF-L8JES9-F1
#
_cell.length_a   1.000
_cell.length_b   1.000
_cell.length_c   1.000
_cell.angle_alpha   90.00
_cell.angle_beta   90.00
_cell.angle_gamma   90.00
#
_symmetry.space_group_name_H-M   'P 1'
#
loop_
_entity.id
_entity.type
_entity.pdbx_description
1 polymer ?
#
loop_
_entity_poly.entity_id
_entity_poly.type
_entity_poly.pdbx_seq_one_letter_code
_entity_poly.pdbx_strand_id
1 'polypeptide(L)'
;MKTLINEWSARLLTAIIMGLLVTPVIYIILGAILDFPYAFDTVSIPLVLISQGVLIYFYLFSRVKFTFKRLAVEAVCWFSVLIYNFIASGFNFFIAGEKFGAFSCMFLLAVFISWQLFNGYHGELERRVMRIKPALTCAISTSVILVSMFGVMIFALSPARFI
;
A
#
# COMPACT_ATOMS: atom_id res chain seq x y z
N MET A 1 24.05 -12.72 12.08
CA MET A 1 23.46 -11.42 12.46
C MET A 1 23.18 -10.52 11.24
N LYS A 2 24.15 -10.23 10.35
CA LYS A 2 23.90 -9.45 9.12
C LYS A 2 22.86 -10.06 8.16
N THR A 3 22.82 -11.39 8.04
CA THR A 3 21.84 -12.11 7.19
C THR A 3 20.41 -11.97 7.70
N LEU A 4 20.20 -12.14 9.01
CA LEU A 4 18.88 -11.97 9.64
C LEU A 4 18.34 -10.55 9.44
N ILE A 5 19.16 -9.51 9.67
CA ILE A 5 18.74 -8.11 9.51
C ILE A 5 18.26 -7.84 8.06
N ASN A 6 18.93 -8.43 7.08
CA ASN A 6 18.55 -8.29 5.68
C ASN A 6 17.18 -8.94 5.39
N GLU A 7 16.95 -10.15 5.90
CA GLU A 7 15.68 -10.87 5.74
C GLU A 7 14.51 -10.11 6.38
N TRP A 8 14.70 -9.61 7.61
CA TRP A 8 13.68 -8.79 8.29
C TRP A 8 13.35 -7.52 7.52
N SER A 9 14.36 -6.81 7.00
CA SER A 9 14.15 -5.60 6.19
C SER A 9 13.41 -5.90 4.88
N ALA A 10 13.69 -7.05 4.25
CA ALA A 10 13.07 -7.45 3.01
C ALA A 10 11.60 -7.83 3.21
N ARG A 11 11.30 -8.56 4.29
CA ARG A 11 9.93 -8.88 4.70
C ARG A 11 9.13 -7.62 5.02
N LEU A 12 9.76 -6.65 5.68
CA LEU A 12 9.09 -5.40 6.04
C LEU A 12 8.71 -4.60 4.80
N LEU A 13 9.64 -4.44 3.86
CA LEU A 13 9.35 -3.75 2.62
C LEU A 13 8.30 -4.51 1.78
N THR A 14 8.33 -5.84 1.80
CA THR A 14 7.31 -6.68 1.14
C THR A 14 5.93 -6.44 1.73
N ALA A 15 5.81 -6.44 3.06
CA ALA A 15 4.57 -6.14 3.76
C ALA A 15 4.10 -4.70 3.52
N ILE A 16 5.02 -3.73 3.39
CA ILE A 16 4.72 -2.34 3.02
C ILE A 16 4.11 -2.26 1.62
N ILE A 17 4.73 -2.92 0.63
CA ILE A 17 4.25 -2.94 -0.76
C ILE A 17 2.88 -3.62 -0.84
N MET A 18 2.71 -4.77 -0.18
CA MET A 18 1.43 -5.48 -0.14
C MET A 18 0.38 -4.69 0.62
N GLY A 19 0.74 -4.04 1.72
CA GLY A 19 -0.15 -3.15 2.48
C GLY A 19 -0.66 -2.02 1.62
N LEU A 20 0.21 -1.35 0.87
CA LEU A 20 -0.19 -0.29 -0.07
C LEU A 20 -1.18 -0.77 -1.13
N LEU A 21 -0.98 -2.01 -1.60
CA LEU A 21 -1.85 -2.65 -2.56
C LEU A 21 -3.20 -3.04 -1.95
N VAL A 22 -3.24 -3.41 -0.67
CA VAL A 22 -4.47 -3.78 0.05
C VAL A 22 -5.23 -2.56 0.57
N THR A 23 -4.59 -1.41 0.78
CA THR A 23 -5.22 -0.17 1.28
C THR A 23 -6.50 0.22 0.53
N PRO A 24 -6.56 0.23 -0.83
CA PRO A 24 -7.80 0.53 -1.54
C PRO A 24 -8.95 -0.43 -1.21
N VAL A 25 -8.66 -1.70 -0.92
CA VAL A 25 -9.70 -2.68 -0.53
C VAL A 25 -10.33 -2.30 0.80
N ILE A 26 -9.51 -1.88 1.76
CA ILE A 26 -10.00 -1.38 3.06
C ILE A 26 -10.88 -0.14 2.84
N TYR A 27 -10.47 0.78 1.97
CA TYR A 27 -11.28 1.94 1.60
C TYR A 27 -12.61 1.57 0.96
N ILE A 28 -12.63 0.60 0.04
CA ILE A 28 -13.87 0.15 -0.60
C ILE A 28 -14.82 -0.46 0.44
N ILE A 29 -14.30 -1.31 1.33
CA ILE A 29 -15.10 -1.95 2.39
C ILE A 29 -15.70 -0.90 3.33
N LEU A 30 -14.90 0.07 3.77
CA LEU A 30 -15.37 1.13 4.66
C LEU A 30 -16.28 2.12 3.93
N GLY A 31 -16.00 2.41 2.66
CA GLY A 31 -16.79 3.32 1.86
C GLY A 31 -18.18 2.78 1.53
N ALA A 32 -18.29 1.46 1.35
CA ALA A 32 -19.58 0.77 1.27
C ALA A 32 -20.38 0.83 2.58
N ILE A 33 -19.72 1.01 3.73
CA ILE A 33 -20.37 1.17 5.04
C ILE A 33 -20.77 2.65 5.29
N LEU A 34 -20.05 3.60 4.68
CA LEU A 34 -20.15 5.03 4.97
C LEU A 34 -20.82 5.86 3.85
N ASP A 35 -21.51 5.23 2.89
CA ASP A 35 -22.23 5.86 1.77
C ASP A 35 -21.38 6.85 0.94
N PHE A 36 -20.32 6.35 0.29
CA PHE A 36 -19.50 7.17 -0.62
C PHE A 36 -20.26 7.70 -1.86
N PRO A 37 -19.78 8.80 -2.48
CA PRO A 37 -20.35 9.31 -3.72
C PRO A 37 -20.27 8.29 -4.87
N TYR A 38 -21.41 7.70 -5.23
CA TYR A 38 -21.60 6.61 -6.21
C TYR A 38 -20.90 6.79 -7.58
N ALA A 39 -20.71 8.03 -8.04
CA ALA A 39 -20.19 8.32 -9.38
C ALA A 39 -18.69 8.04 -9.52
N PHE A 40 -17.90 8.20 -8.45
CA PHE A 40 -16.46 7.90 -8.47
C PHE A 40 -16.20 6.40 -8.31
N ASP A 41 -16.97 5.76 -7.43
CA ASP A 41 -16.83 4.35 -7.07
C ASP A 41 -17.12 3.41 -8.24
N THR A 42 -18.17 3.68 -9.02
CA THR A 42 -18.60 2.78 -10.11
C THR A 42 -17.59 2.65 -11.25
N VAL A 43 -16.82 3.70 -11.56
CA VAL A 43 -15.83 3.68 -12.65
C VAL A 43 -14.44 3.29 -12.16
N SER A 44 -14.04 3.76 -10.98
CA SER A 44 -12.68 3.58 -10.48
C SER A 44 -12.46 2.22 -9.79
N ILE A 45 -13.48 1.68 -9.10
CA ILE A 45 -13.35 0.41 -8.36
C ILE A 45 -13.00 -0.76 -9.29
N PRO A 46 -13.70 -1.01 -10.41
CA PRO A 46 -13.37 -2.14 -11.27
C PRO A 46 -11.93 -2.06 -11.79
N LEU A 47 -11.47 -0.87 -12.19
CA LEU A 47 -10.12 -0.65 -12.68
C LEU A 47 -9.06 -0.94 -11.60
N VAL A 48 -9.31 -0.51 -10.37
CA VAL A 48 -8.41 -0.72 -9.22
C VAL A 48 -8.36 -2.19 -8.82
N LEU A 49 -9.51 -2.86 -8.75
CA LEU A 49 -9.58 -4.29 -8.43
C LEU A 49 -8.85 -5.13 -9.48
N ILE A 50 -9.00 -4.80 -10.77
CA ILE A 50 -8.26 -5.47 -11.85
C ILE A 50 -6.76 -5.20 -11.69
N SER A 51 -6.36 -3.95 -11.46
CA SER A 51 -4.95 -3.58 -11.27
C SER A 51 -4.31 -4.29 -10.08
N GLN A 52 -5.03 -4.39 -8.95
CA GLN A 52 -4.61 -5.14 -7.77
C GLN A 52 -4.49 -6.63 -8.08
N GLY A 53 -5.49 -7.23 -8.73
CA GLY A 53 -5.46 -8.64 -9.10
C GLY A 53 -4.27 -8.98 -9.99
N VAL A 54 -3.96 -8.13 -10.97
CA VAL A 54 -2.80 -8.29 -11.85
C VAL A 54 -1.48 -8.17 -11.06
N LEU A 55 -1.35 -7.18 -10.20
CA LEU A 55 -0.15 -6.98 -9.37
C LEU A 55 0.05 -8.14 -8.38
N ILE A 56 -1.00 -8.57 -7.68
CA ILE A 56 -0.98 -9.74 -6.78
C ILE A 56 -0.58 -10.97 -7.56
N TYR A 57 -1.17 -11.19 -8.75
CA TYR A 57 -0.80 -12.32 -9.60
C TYR A 57 0.68 -12.29 -9.98
N PHE A 58 1.19 -11.11 -10.32
CA PHE A 58 2.60 -10.91 -10.65
C PHE A 58 3.55 -11.12 -9.46
N TYR A 59 3.13 -10.79 -8.24
CA TYR A 59 3.95 -10.86 -7.03
C TYR A 59 3.90 -12.21 -6.32
N LEU A 60 2.76 -12.90 -6.37
CA LEU A 60 2.56 -14.17 -5.68
C LEU A 60 2.75 -15.39 -6.59
N PHE A 61 2.35 -15.32 -7.87
CA PHE A 61 2.20 -16.51 -8.71
C PHE A 61 3.04 -16.50 -10.00
N SER A 62 3.35 -15.32 -10.55
CA SER A 62 3.98 -15.23 -11.87
C SER A 62 5.47 -15.61 -11.85
N ARG A 63 5.76 -16.82 -12.36
CA ARG A 63 7.13 -17.29 -12.69
C ARG A 63 7.66 -16.72 -14.02
N VAL A 64 6.91 -15.82 -14.66
CA VAL A 64 7.23 -15.28 -15.98
C VAL A 64 8.47 -14.39 -15.88
N LYS A 65 9.42 -14.57 -16.80
CA LYS A 65 10.63 -13.74 -16.89
C LYS A 65 10.27 -12.25 -16.94
N PHE A 66 11.08 -11.44 -16.28
CA PHE A 66 10.92 -10.00 -16.31
C PHE A 66 11.13 -9.49 -17.73
N THR A 67 10.09 -8.91 -18.34
CA THR A 67 10.12 -8.34 -19.69
C THR A 67 9.70 -6.89 -19.65
N PHE A 68 10.11 -6.09 -20.64
CA PHE A 68 9.70 -4.69 -20.75
C PHE A 68 8.17 -4.53 -20.78
N LYS A 69 7.47 -5.42 -21.50
CA LYS A 69 5.99 -5.46 -21.53
C LYS A 69 5.40 -5.65 -20.14
N ARG A 70 5.94 -6.59 -19.35
CA ARG A 70 5.50 -6.83 -17.96
C ARG A 70 5.75 -5.61 -17.08
N LEU A 71 6.90 -4.96 -17.20
CA LEU A 71 7.21 -3.74 -16.44
C LEU A 71 6.23 -2.61 -16.77
N ALA A 72 5.89 -2.41 -18.05
CA ALA A 72 4.90 -1.41 -18.46
C ALA A 72 3.52 -1.69 -17.85
N VAL A 73 3.07 -2.96 -17.84
CA VAL A 73 1.81 -3.34 -17.20
C VAL A 73 1.87 -3.14 -15.68
N GLU A 74 2.96 -3.54 -15.02
CA GLU A 74 3.17 -3.30 -13.59
C GLU A 74 3.08 -1.78 -13.28
N ALA A 75 3.73 -0.93 -14.09
CA ALA A 75 3.71 0.51 -13.92
C ALA A 75 2.30 1.11 -14.08
N VAL A 76 1.53 0.67 -15.11
CA VAL A 76 0.15 1.14 -15.33
C VAL A 76 -0.78 0.71 -14.20
N CYS A 77 -0.64 -0.52 -13.70
CA CYS A 77 -1.43 -1.00 -12.56
C CYS A 77 -1.10 -0.21 -11.28
N TRP A 78 0.19 0.04 -11.02
CA TRP A 78 0.61 0.87 -9.90
C TRP A 78 0.09 2.29 -10.00
N PHE A 79 0.16 2.90 -11.18
CA PHE A 79 -0.34 4.24 -11.41
C PHE A 79 -1.84 4.33 -11.09
N SER A 80 -2.61 3.32 -11.51
CA SER A 80 -4.05 3.23 -11.21
C SER A 80 -4.33 3.11 -9.70
N VAL A 81 -3.58 2.26 -9.00
CA VAL A 81 -3.70 2.08 -7.53
C VAL A 81 -3.31 3.36 -6.78
N LEU A 82 -2.23 4.02 -7.20
CA LEU A 82 -1.75 5.24 -6.56
C LEU A 82 -2.71 6.41 -6.79
N ILE A 83 -3.25 6.57 -8.00
CA ILE A 83 -4.28 7.58 -8.30
C ILE A 83 -5.51 7.34 -7.44
N TYR A 84 -5.98 6.09 -7.35
CA TYR A 84 -7.13 5.79 -6.51
C TYR A 84 -6.87 6.11 -5.05
N ASN A 85 -5.74 5.68 -4.48
CA ASN A 85 -5.38 6.02 -3.11
C ASN A 85 -5.29 7.54 -2.88
N PHE A 86 -4.73 8.27 -3.84
CA PHE A 86 -4.67 9.73 -3.78
C PHE A 86 -6.07 10.36 -3.75
N ILE A 87 -6.96 9.95 -4.65
CA ILE A 87 -8.33 10.50 -4.71
C ILE A 87 -9.18 10.04 -3.52
N ALA A 88 -9.11 8.76 -3.15
CA ALA A 88 -9.85 8.17 -2.03
C ALA A 88 -9.40 8.74 -0.68
N SER A 89 -8.11 9.09 -0.55
CA SER A 89 -7.66 9.86 0.61
C SER A 89 -8.30 11.25 0.67
N GLY A 90 -8.89 11.75 -0.43
CA GLY A 90 -9.59 13.03 -0.48
C GLY A 90 -8.67 14.22 -0.22
N PHE A 91 -7.39 14.09 -0.56
CA PHE A 91 -6.33 15.06 -0.30
C PHE A 91 -6.64 16.41 -0.98
N ASN A 92 -7.31 17.30 -0.25
CA ASN A 92 -7.48 18.70 -0.58
C ASN A 92 -6.53 19.52 0.30
N PHE A 93 -5.81 20.48 -0.28
CA PHE A 93 -4.83 21.32 0.43
C PHE A 93 -5.37 22.01 1.70
N PHE A 94 -6.70 22.11 1.85
CA PHE A 94 -7.38 22.73 3.01
C PHE A 94 -7.81 21.76 4.14
N ILE A 95 -7.92 20.45 3.89
CA ILE A 95 -8.37 19.42 4.87
C ILE A 95 -7.31 18.29 4.99
N ALA A 96 -6.07 18.63 4.64
CA ALA A 96 -5.03 17.63 4.38
C ALA A 96 -4.66 16.78 5.62
N GLY A 97 -4.72 17.37 6.83
CA GLY A 97 -4.25 16.71 8.06
C GLY A 97 -5.07 15.48 8.48
N GLU A 98 -6.38 15.65 8.66
CA GLU A 98 -7.27 14.57 9.10
C GLU A 98 -7.33 13.42 8.07
N LYS A 99 -7.39 13.78 6.80
CA LYS A 99 -7.50 12.84 5.69
C LYS A 99 -6.21 12.05 5.44
N PHE A 100 -5.06 12.72 5.49
CA PHE A 100 -3.75 12.05 5.47
C PHE A 100 -3.57 11.13 6.68
N GLY A 101 -4.06 11.56 7.83
CA GLY A 101 -4.06 10.79 9.06
C GLY A 101 -4.89 9.51 8.96
N ALA A 102 -6.14 9.62 8.49
CA ALA A 102 -7.01 8.48 8.22
C ALA A 102 -6.38 7.51 7.20
N PHE A 103 -5.79 8.03 6.12
CA PHE A 103 -5.04 7.22 5.16
C PHE A 103 -3.88 6.48 5.81
N SER A 104 -3.12 7.15 6.66
CA SER A 104 -1.99 6.54 7.35
C SER A 104 -2.42 5.44 8.31
N CYS A 105 -3.55 5.61 9.02
CA CYS A 105 -4.15 4.57 9.85
C CYS A 105 -4.53 3.34 9.02
N MET A 106 -5.27 3.53 7.91
CA MET A 106 -5.68 2.43 7.04
C MET A 106 -4.50 1.72 6.39
N PHE A 107 -3.51 2.49 5.94
CA PHE A 107 -2.29 1.96 5.36
C PHE A 107 -1.51 1.12 6.38
N LEU A 108 -1.28 1.62 7.60
CA LEU A 108 -0.58 0.87 8.63
C LEU A 108 -1.35 -0.40 9.05
N LEU A 109 -2.68 -0.33 9.09
CA LEU A 109 -3.52 -1.51 9.28
C LEU A 109 -3.34 -2.52 8.14
N ALA A 110 -3.35 -2.06 6.89
CA ALA A 110 -3.12 -2.90 5.71
C ALA A 110 -1.72 -3.53 5.72
N VAL A 111 -0.70 -2.78 6.15
CA VAL A 111 0.68 -3.27 6.32
C VAL A 111 0.72 -4.34 7.41
N PHE A 112 0.04 -4.13 8.54
CA PHE A 112 -0.03 -5.12 9.62
C PHE A 112 -0.72 -6.41 9.16
N ILE A 113 -1.88 -6.30 8.49
CA ILE A 113 -2.60 -7.45 7.93
C ILE A 113 -1.73 -8.18 6.91
N SER A 114 -1.10 -7.45 6.00
CA SER A 114 -0.21 -8.02 4.98
C SER A 114 1.01 -8.69 5.62
N TRP A 115 1.58 -8.08 6.66
CA TRP A 115 2.66 -8.69 7.41
C TRP A 115 2.23 -10.04 7.98
N GLN A 116 1.07 -10.14 8.64
CA GLN A 116 0.58 -11.40 9.20
C GLN A 116 0.27 -12.45 8.13
N LEU A 117 -0.40 -12.06 7.03
CA LEU A 117 -0.80 -12.98 5.96
C LEU A 117 0.39 -13.52 5.17
N PHE A 118 1.43 -12.71 4.99
CA PHE A 118 2.61 -13.08 4.21
C PHE A 118 3.82 -13.44 5.08
N ASN A 119 3.66 -13.55 6.40
CA ASN A 119 4.72 -14.00 7.29
C ASN A 119 5.04 -15.47 7.01
N GLY A 120 6.11 -15.71 6.24
CA GLY A 120 6.52 -17.05 5.79
C GLY A 120 6.19 -17.37 4.33
N TYR A 121 5.55 -16.46 3.59
CA TYR A 121 5.35 -16.64 2.15
C TYR A 121 6.55 -16.15 1.34
N HIS A 122 7.34 -17.10 0.83
CA HIS A 122 8.55 -16.81 0.03
C HIS A 122 8.24 -16.59 -1.46
N GLY A 123 7.47 -15.53 -1.73
CA GLY A 123 7.02 -15.14 -3.08
C GLY A 123 8.10 -14.50 -3.96
N GLU A 124 7.73 -14.20 -5.21
CA GLU A 124 8.62 -13.53 -6.17
C GLU A 124 8.93 -12.09 -5.74
N LEU A 125 7.99 -11.43 -5.06
CA LEU A 125 8.20 -10.09 -4.50
C LEU A 125 9.30 -10.07 -3.42
N GLU A 126 9.29 -11.01 -2.47
CA GLU A 126 10.33 -11.09 -1.44
C GLU A 126 11.70 -11.33 -2.09
N ARG A 127 11.79 -12.22 -3.08
CA ARG A 127 13.03 -12.47 -3.84
C ARG A 127 13.52 -11.24 -4.59
N ARG A 128 12.61 -10.43 -5.15
CA ARG A 128 12.97 -9.16 -5.81
C ARG A 128 13.51 -8.16 -4.80
N VAL A 129 12.86 -8.04 -3.65
CA VAL A 129 13.31 -7.14 -2.58
C VAL A 129 14.67 -7.56 -2.03
N MET A 130 14.93 -8.86 -1.86
CA MET A 130 16.24 -9.36 -1.41
C MET A 130 17.40 -9.03 -2.38
N ARG A 131 17.12 -8.71 -3.65
CA ARG A 131 18.14 -8.24 -4.61
C ARG A 131 18.52 -6.77 -4.43
N ILE A 132 17.70 -6.00 -3.71
CA ILE A 132 17.97 -4.60 -3.40
C ILE A 132 19.03 -4.54 -2.29
N LYS A 133 19.88 -3.49 -2.30
CA LYS A 133 20.86 -3.27 -1.24
C LYS A 133 20.14 -3.21 0.13
N PRO A 134 20.57 -4.00 1.14
CA PRO A 134 19.87 -4.06 2.43
C PRO A 134 19.78 -2.72 3.17
N ALA A 135 20.79 -1.85 3.00
CA ALA A 135 20.75 -0.50 3.55
C ALA A 135 19.59 0.33 2.96
N LEU A 136 19.32 0.16 1.67
CA LEU A 136 18.25 0.87 0.98
C LEU A 136 16.86 0.32 1.34
N THR A 137 16.70 -1.00 1.46
CA THR A 137 15.43 -1.60 1.90
C THR A 137 15.08 -1.17 3.32
N CYS A 138 16.06 -1.15 4.22
CA CYS A 138 15.90 -0.67 5.58
C CYS A 138 15.53 0.83 5.62
N ALA A 139 16.26 1.66 4.87
CA ALA A 139 15.99 3.10 4.80
C ALA A 139 14.58 3.39 4.29
N ILE A 140 14.18 2.79 3.15
CA ILE A 140 12.85 2.98 2.56
C ILE A 140 11.76 2.54 3.55
N SER A 141 11.88 1.34 4.11
CA SER A 141 10.87 0.80 5.03
C SER A 141 10.70 1.70 6.25
N THR A 142 11.82 2.13 6.84
CA THR A 142 11.83 3.00 8.01
C THR A 142 11.21 4.36 7.69
N SER A 143 11.59 4.98 6.56
CA SER A 143 11.03 6.26 6.14
C SER A 143 9.52 6.18 5.91
N VAL A 144 9.04 5.15 5.23
CA VAL A 144 7.60 4.97 4.96
C VAL A 144 6.82 4.80 6.27
N ILE A 145 7.33 3.99 7.21
CA ILE A 145 6.69 3.79 8.52
C ILE A 145 6.69 5.09 9.32
N LEU A 146 7.80 5.81 9.37
CA LEU A 146 7.89 7.08 10.11
C LEU A 146 6.93 8.14 9.56
N VAL A 147 6.87 8.30 8.25
CA VAL A 147 5.93 9.23 7.59
C VAL A 147 4.48 8.84 7.89
N SER A 148 4.17 7.55 7.86
CA SER A 148 2.83 7.05 8.17
C SER A 148 2.48 7.26 9.65
N MET A 149 3.40 6.96 10.57
CA MET A 149 3.23 7.20 12.01
C MET A 149 3.02 8.69 12.31
N PHE A 150 3.76 9.55 11.62
CA PHE A 150 3.55 10.99 11.71
C PHE A 150 2.14 11.40 11.26
N GLY A 151 1.63 10.81 10.17
CA GLY A 151 0.24 11.00 9.75
C GLY A 151 -0.77 10.56 10.82
N VAL A 152 -0.57 9.40 11.45
CA VAL A 152 -1.41 8.92 12.56
C VAL A 152 -1.36 9.87 13.75
N MET A 153 -0.17 10.40 14.10
CA MET A 153 -0.05 11.38 15.18
C MET A 153 -0.81 12.66 14.87
N ILE A 154 -0.74 13.16 13.63
CA ILE A 154 -1.55 14.30 13.18
C ILE A 154 -3.03 13.98 13.36
N PHE A 155 -3.49 12.79 12.98
CA PHE A 155 -4.88 12.38 13.16
C PHE A 155 -5.30 12.40 14.63
N ALA A 156 -4.51 11.77 15.51
CA ALA A 156 -4.81 11.63 16.93
C ALA A 156 -4.79 12.98 17.67
N LEU A 157 -3.98 13.94 17.21
CA LEU A 157 -3.86 15.27 17.79
C LEU A 157 -4.76 16.31 17.12
N SER A 158 -5.34 15.99 15.96
CA SER A 158 -6.32 16.87 15.33
C SER A 158 -7.58 16.86 16.18
N PRO A 159 -8.01 18.02 16.72
CA PRO A 159 -9.26 18.08 17.47
C PRO A 159 -10.38 17.59 16.55
N ALA A 160 -11.23 16.68 17.04
CA ALA A 160 -12.40 16.19 16.33
C ALA A 160 -13.33 17.38 16.02
N ARG A 161 -13.05 18.09 14.94
CA ARG A 161 -13.95 19.11 14.42
C ARG A 161 -14.86 18.35 13.47
N PHE A 162 -16.15 18.35 13.79
CA PHE A 162 -17.28 17.79 13.02
C PHE A 162 -17.61 16.31 13.27
N ILE A 163 -18.26 16.05 14.41
CA ILE A 163 -19.60 15.44 14.36
C ILE A 163 -20.58 16.59 14.10
#